data_AF-A0A7W1NB61-F1
#
_entry.id   AF-A0A7W1NB61-F1
#
_cell.length_a   1.000
_cell.length_b   1.000
_cell.length_c   1.000
_cell.angle_alpha   90.00
_cell.angle_beta   90.00
_cell.angle_gamma   90.00
#
_symmetry.space_group_name_H-M   'P 1'
#
loop_
_entity.id
_entity.type
_entity.pdbx_description
1 polymer ?
#
loop_
_entity_poly.entity_id
_entity_poly.type
_entity_poly.pdbx_seq_one_letter_code
_entity_poly.pdbx_strand_id
1 'polypeptide(L)'
;MARASLQIRKNDRIVFVGDSITDQQLYTNQVETYLATRYPELGLEFVNVGWGGDTVGKVLVRLERDVIALKPTLVTICLGMNDGGYCPPTAAIAQTFAEGLGEIVRRLKKARVRVVLMTPGFADVVVNPNLERVDYNRRGLRVLADRVLALAKREKLPCVDLHELMNEVDARAKSSVSGFTMAADGFHPEPAGHLVMAYGLLQALGVPPWRREIVVDAHRRTGKCADGKVRIEQDEDGITIEVELDQLPFYIEPDARRVLPHLPLIEDFASIRLVVRGLDGGAWQVRSSGFRAERDAADFAGGIELGTLWDHPSLRAAQSLRRFVDAKARAFFQCWREIALDGTDGAWFENRAALRIGTRMAAALDGQRGPLQARGRRTLRLRLFPRSSAGEVVADADFIPRWALAGPLPAPWGRDALDGEAGCSVPGAALPGAWQARDIDI
;
A
#
# COMPACT_ATOMS: atom_id res chain seq x y z
N MET A 1 3.61 -12.56 21.11
CA MET A 1 4.81 -12.82 20.31
C MET A 1 5.85 -11.74 20.61
N ALA A 2 7.14 -12.07 20.67
CA ALA A 2 8.19 -11.06 20.77
C ALA A 2 8.10 -10.11 19.56
N ARG A 3 8.11 -8.79 19.80
CA ARG A 3 7.97 -7.77 18.76
C ARG A 3 9.14 -7.92 17.78
N ALA A 4 8.87 -8.19 16.51
CA ALA A 4 9.91 -8.24 15.48
C ALA A 4 10.65 -6.89 15.44
N SER A 5 11.97 -6.92 15.29
CA SER A 5 12.76 -5.70 15.17
C SER A 5 12.41 -4.96 13.88
N LEU A 6 12.41 -3.62 13.91
CA LEU A 6 12.16 -2.80 12.73
C LEU A 6 13.27 -3.04 11.69
N GLN A 7 12.87 -3.43 10.48
CA GLN A 7 13.80 -3.81 9.43
C GLN A 7 14.25 -2.65 8.54
N ILE A 8 13.49 -1.56 8.49
CA ILE A 8 13.85 -0.36 7.70
C ILE A 8 14.86 0.52 8.45
N ARG A 9 15.73 1.18 7.70
CA ARG A 9 16.78 2.08 8.18
C ARG A 9 16.79 3.36 7.35
N LYS A 10 17.44 4.39 7.90
CA LYS A 10 17.64 5.67 7.22
C LYS A 10 18.33 5.46 5.87
N ASN A 11 17.82 6.12 4.84
CA ASN A 11 18.25 6.11 3.44
C ASN A 11 18.17 4.72 2.80
N ASP A 12 17.26 3.87 3.26
CA ASP A 12 17.07 2.58 2.62
C ASP A 12 16.49 2.73 1.21
N ARG A 13 17.08 1.97 0.29
CA ARG A 13 16.52 1.72 -1.04
C ARG A 13 15.89 0.35 -1.03
N ILE A 14 14.56 0.35 -1.02
CA ILE A 14 13.71 -0.83 -0.90
C ILE A 14 13.26 -1.25 -2.30
N VAL A 15 13.59 -2.48 -2.68
CA VAL A 15 13.19 -3.04 -3.97
C VAL A 15 12.23 -4.21 -3.75
N PHE A 16 11.04 -4.12 -4.35
CA PHE A 16 10.04 -5.18 -4.33
C PHE A 16 10.26 -6.13 -5.51
N VAL A 17 10.51 -7.40 -5.23
CA VAL A 17 10.73 -8.47 -6.23
C VAL A 17 9.58 -9.47 -6.13
N GLY A 18 9.01 -9.82 -7.29
CA GLY A 18 7.99 -10.84 -7.38
C GLY A 18 7.50 -11.05 -8.80
N ASP A 19 6.37 -11.73 -8.91
CA ASP A 19 5.72 -12.07 -10.18
C ASP A 19 4.65 -11.04 -10.59
N SER A 20 3.65 -11.48 -11.37
CA SER A 20 2.51 -10.65 -11.81
C SER A 20 1.80 -9.96 -10.66
N ILE A 21 1.71 -10.58 -9.49
CA ILE A 21 1.04 -9.96 -8.33
C ILE A 21 1.85 -8.75 -7.85
N THR A 22 3.17 -8.85 -7.82
CA THR A 22 4.02 -7.70 -7.48
C THR A 22 4.02 -6.65 -8.59
N ASP A 23 3.94 -7.08 -9.85
CA ASP A 23 3.85 -6.22 -11.03
C ASP A 23 2.61 -5.29 -11.01
N GLN A 24 1.51 -5.69 -10.35
CA GLN A 24 0.30 -4.85 -10.17
C GLN A 24 0.54 -3.57 -9.34
N GLN A 25 1.64 -3.49 -8.59
CA GLN A 25 2.06 -2.34 -7.77
C GLN A 25 1.10 -1.94 -6.62
N LEU A 26 0.03 -2.68 -6.36
CA LEU A 26 -0.98 -2.27 -5.39
C LEU A 26 -0.47 -2.40 -3.94
N TYR A 27 -0.05 -3.59 -3.49
CA TYR A 27 0.46 -3.74 -2.12
C TYR A 27 1.76 -2.98 -1.88
N THR A 28 2.62 -2.88 -2.90
CA THR A 28 3.90 -2.18 -2.80
C THR A 28 3.70 -0.68 -2.64
N ASN A 29 2.78 -0.07 -3.41
CA ASN A 29 2.40 1.33 -3.25
C ASN A 29 1.70 1.61 -1.92
N GLN A 30 0.90 0.67 -1.41
CA GLN A 30 0.30 0.81 -0.08
C GLN A 30 1.34 0.80 1.04
N VAL A 31 2.30 -0.13 1.01
CA VAL A 31 3.41 -0.17 1.98
C VAL A 31 4.26 1.09 1.89
N GLU A 32 4.60 1.52 0.68
CA GLU A 32 5.34 2.74 0.45
C GLU A 32 4.60 3.98 1.00
N THR A 33 3.30 4.09 0.73
CA THR A 33 2.46 5.18 1.26
C THR A 33 2.42 5.15 2.79
N TYR A 34 2.25 3.96 3.38
CA TYR A 34 2.26 3.79 4.82
C TYR A 34 3.59 4.26 5.42
N LEU A 35 4.73 3.75 4.93
CA LEU A 35 6.03 4.12 5.46
C LEU A 35 6.36 5.59 5.21
N ALA A 36 5.90 6.18 4.11
CA ALA A 36 6.08 7.60 3.84
C ALA A 36 5.25 8.50 4.77
N THR A 37 4.11 8.03 5.28
CA THR A 37 3.33 8.75 6.29
C THR A 37 3.87 8.56 7.71
N ARG A 38 4.46 7.39 8.01
CA ARG A 38 4.91 7.00 9.36
C ARG A 38 6.39 7.21 9.64
N TYR A 39 7.24 7.22 8.62
CA TYR A 39 8.69 7.36 8.77
C TYR A 39 9.27 8.37 7.77
N PRO A 40 8.70 9.59 7.68
CA PRO A 40 9.14 10.60 6.73
C PRO A 40 10.63 10.96 6.86
N GLU A 41 11.17 10.90 8.07
CA GLU A 41 12.54 11.23 8.42
C GLU A 41 13.58 10.20 7.96
N LEU A 42 13.14 8.99 7.60
CA LEU A 42 14.05 7.93 7.17
C LEU A 42 14.52 8.10 5.73
N GLY A 43 13.94 8.98 4.92
CA GLY A 43 14.41 9.23 3.55
C GLY A 43 14.43 7.95 2.69
N LEU A 44 13.38 7.13 2.81
CA LEU A 44 13.27 5.85 2.12
C LEU A 44 13.00 6.04 0.63
N GLU A 45 13.67 5.25 -0.19
CA GLU A 45 13.45 5.14 -1.64
C GLU A 45 12.81 3.79 -1.98
N PHE A 46 11.91 3.78 -2.96
CA PHE A 46 11.15 2.57 -3.31
C PHE A 46 11.09 2.33 -4.81
N VAL A 47 11.29 1.08 -5.19
CA VAL A 47 11.22 0.64 -6.58
C VAL A 47 10.55 -0.73 -6.65
N ASN A 48 9.62 -0.89 -7.59
CA ASN A 48 8.96 -2.15 -7.86
C ASN A 48 9.53 -2.77 -9.15
N VAL A 49 10.00 -4.00 -9.06
CA VAL A 49 10.53 -4.77 -10.21
C VAL A 49 9.84 -6.13 -10.36
N GLY A 50 8.56 -6.20 -10.01
CA GLY A 50 7.70 -7.34 -10.33
C GLY A 50 7.63 -7.62 -11.83
N TRP A 51 7.47 -8.89 -12.22
CA TRP A 51 7.39 -9.27 -13.62
C TRP A 51 6.38 -10.40 -13.82
N GLY A 52 5.39 -10.18 -14.67
CA GLY A 52 4.36 -11.17 -15.00
C GLY A 52 4.90 -12.56 -15.35
N GLY A 53 4.45 -13.58 -14.61
CA GLY A 53 4.83 -14.98 -14.86
C GLY A 53 6.23 -15.37 -14.38
N ASP A 54 6.87 -14.56 -13.54
CA ASP A 54 8.16 -14.91 -12.95
C ASP A 54 8.08 -16.14 -12.05
N THR A 55 9.13 -16.95 -12.14
CA THR A 55 9.50 -18.01 -11.21
C THR A 55 10.86 -17.66 -10.61
N VAL A 56 11.33 -18.38 -9.60
CA VAL A 56 12.68 -18.18 -9.06
C VAL A 56 13.76 -18.29 -10.14
N GLY A 57 13.56 -19.15 -11.15
CA GLY A 57 14.49 -19.31 -12.27
C GLY A 57 14.57 -18.07 -13.14
N LYS A 58 13.43 -17.45 -13.46
CA LYS A 58 13.38 -16.21 -14.25
C LYS A 58 13.97 -15.03 -13.48
N VAL A 59 13.64 -14.90 -12.19
CA VAL A 59 14.25 -13.88 -11.33
C VAL A 59 15.78 -14.03 -11.28
N LEU A 60 16.31 -15.25 -11.22
CA LEU A 60 17.76 -15.48 -11.26
C LEU A 60 18.45 -15.02 -12.54
N VAL A 61 17.75 -15.09 -13.69
CA VAL A 61 18.28 -14.61 -14.97
C VAL A 61 18.42 -13.08 -14.97
N ARG A 62 17.44 -12.38 -14.39
CA ARG A 62 17.39 -10.91 -14.37
C ARG A 62 17.87 -10.26 -13.08
N LEU A 63 18.31 -11.03 -12.07
CA LEU A 63 18.62 -10.54 -10.73
C LEU A 63 19.68 -9.42 -10.75
N GLU A 64 20.76 -9.64 -11.51
CA GLU A 64 21.83 -8.66 -11.65
C GLU A 64 21.35 -7.38 -12.33
N ARG A 65 20.58 -7.51 -13.42
CA ARG A 65 20.06 -6.41 -14.24
C ARG A 65 19.02 -5.56 -13.51
N ASP A 66 18.02 -6.20 -12.92
CA ASP A 66 16.81 -5.53 -12.42
C ASP A 66 16.83 -5.27 -10.93
N VAL A 67 17.63 -6.01 -10.15
CA VAL A 67 17.64 -5.89 -8.69
C VAL A 67 18.98 -5.34 -8.20
N ILE A 68 20.08 -6.02 -8.49
CA ILE A 68 21.40 -5.63 -7.94
C ILE A 68 21.88 -4.30 -8.55
N ALA A 69 21.64 -4.05 -9.84
CA ALA A 69 22.01 -2.80 -10.50
C ALA A 69 21.34 -1.57 -9.87
N LEU A 70 20.16 -1.75 -9.26
CA LEU A 70 19.48 -0.69 -8.51
C LEU A 70 20.18 -0.36 -7.18
N LYS A 71 21.18 -1.12 -6.77
CA LYS A 71 21.91 -0.97 -5.49
C LYS A 71 20.97 -0.90 -4.27
N PRO A 72 20.07 -1.88 -4.09
CA PRO A 72 19.16 -1.90 -2.95
C PRO A 72 19.94 -2.08 -1.64
N THR A 73 19.37 -1.58 -0.54
CA THR A 73 19.83 -1.91 0.81
C THR A 73 18.89 -2.90 1.51
N LEU A 74 17.66 -3.03 0.99
CA LEU A 74 16.63 -3.95 1.43
C LEU A 74 15.84 -4.47 0.21
N VAL A 75 15.60 -5.77 0.14
CA VAL A 75 14.77 -6.41 -0.88
C VAL A 75 13.67 -7.20 -0.21
N THR A 76 12.44 -7.07 -0.72
CA THR A 76 11.32 -7.97 -0.35
C THR A 76 11.08 -8.94 -1.49
N ILE A 77 10.83 -10.21 -1.19
CA ILE A 77 10.60 -11.24 -2.22
C ILE A 77 9.26 -11.93 -1.97
N CYS A 78 8.38 -11.90 -2.96
CA CYS A 78 7.13 -12.64 -3.00
C CYS A 78 7.05 -13.45 -4.30
N LEU A 79 7.35 -14.75 -4.23
CA LEU A 79 7.39 -15.68 -5.36
C LEU A 79 6.77 -17.02 -4.96
N GLY A 80 6.43 -17.86 -5.94
CA GLY A 80 5.86 -19.19 -5.74
C GLY A 80 4.54 -19.41 -6.48
N MET A 81 3.83 -18.36 -6.90
CA MET A 81 2.53 -18.51 -7.59
C MET A 81 2.67 -19.29 -8.90
N ASN A 82 3.74 -19.04 -9.67
CA ASN A 82 3.98 -19.68 -10.96
C ASN A 82 4.86 -20.92 -10.84
N ASP A 83 5.65 -21.05 -9.78
CA ASP A 83 6.72 -22.04 -9.64
C ASP A 83 6.21 -23.48 -9.56
N GLY A 84 4.98 -23.68 -9.06
CA GLY A 84 4.32 -24.99 -9.05
C GLY A 84 3.71 -25.39 -10.39
N GLY A 85 3.72 -24.51 -11.40
CA GLY A 85 3.07 -24.75 -12.69
C GLY A 85 1.56 -24.92 -12.57
N TYR A 86 0.95 -24.30 -11.54
CA TYR A 86 -0.49 -24.37 -11.24
C TYR A 86 -1.01 -25.78 -10.92
N CYS A 87 -0.13 -26.67 -10.47
CA CYS A 87 -0.43 -28.01 -9.98
C CYS A 87 0.36 -28.30 -8.68
N PRO A 88 0.02 -29.33 -7.90
CA PRO A 88 0.86 -29.77 -6.79
C PRO A 88 2.28 -30.08 -7.30
N PRO A 89 3.33 -29.41 -6.79
CA PRO A 89 4.67 -29.58 -7.31
C PRO A 89 5.16 -30.99 -6.98
N THR A 90 5.86 -31.60 -7.95
CA THR A 90 6.65 -32.79 -7.65
C THR A 90 7.78 -32.44 -6.68
N ALA A 91 8.39 -33.45 -6.06
CA ALA A 91 9.55 -33.23 -5.20
C ALA A 91 10.69 -32.47 -5.92
N ALA A 92 10.89 -32.76 -7.21
CA ALA A 92 11.88 -32.07 -8.04
C ALA A 92 11.54 -30.58 -8.24
N ILE A 93 10.27 -30.25 -8.56
CA ILE A 93 9.84 -28.85 -8.71
C ILE A 93 9.98 -28.08 -7.39
N ALA A 94 9.53 -28.67 -6.28
CA ALA A 94 9.64 -28.05 -4.96
C ALA A 94 11.11 -27.84 -4.54
N GLN A 95 12.01 -28.75 -4.93
CA GLN A 95 13.45 -28.62 -4.70
C GLN A 95 14.05 -27.51 -5.56
N THR A 96 13.74 -27.46 -6.87
CA THR A 96 14.17 -26.38 -7.76
C THR A 96 13.74 -25.01 -7.25
N PHE A 97 12.51 -24.89 -6.76
CA PHE A 97 12.02 -23.67 -6.12
C PHE A 97 12.86 -23.27 -4.90
N ALA A 98 13.08 -24.22 -3.98
CA ALA A 98 13.81 -23.98 -2.74
C ALA A 98 15.28 -23.59 -3.00
N GLU A 99 15.94 -24.25 -3.95
CA GLU A 99 17.32 -23.96 -4.35
C GLU A 99 17.42 -22.60 -5.06
N GLY A 100 16.51 -22.32 -6.00
CA GLY A 100 16.47 -21.06 -6.72
C GLY A 100 16.25 -19.87 -5.80
N LEU A 101 15.28 -19.96 -4.88
CA LEU A 101 15.06 -18.92 -3.88
C LEU A 101 16.26 -18.76 -2.92
N GLY A 102 16.86 -19.87 -2.50
CA GLY A 102 18.08 -19.87 -1.69
C GLY A 102 19.25 -19.18 -2.40
N GLU A 103 19.40 -19.39 -3.70
CA GLU A 103 20.42 -18.77 -4.54
C GLU A 103 20.19 -17.25 -4.69
N ILE A 104 18.94 -16.81 -4.91
CA ILE A 104 18.58 -15.38 -4.93
C ILE A 104 18.99 -14.73 -3.60
N VAL A 105 18.58 -15.31 -2.47
CA VAL A 105 18.93 -14.83 -1.13
C VAL A 105 20.45 -14.76 -0.94
N ARG A 106 21.18 -15.80 -1.36
CA ARG A 106 22.63 -15.86 -1.24
C ARG A 106 23.32 -14.75 -2.03
N ARG A 107 22.88 -14.49 -3.27
CA ARG A 107 23.42 -13.41 -4.12
C ARG A 107 23.13 -12.03 -3.54
N LEU A 108 21.93 -11.80 -3.03
CA LEU A 108 21.56 -10.56 -2.35
C LEU A 108 22.41 -10.33 -1.09
N LYS A 109 22.59 -11.35 -0.24
CA LYS A 109 23.47 -11.28 0.93
C LYS A 109 24.92 -11.00 0.54
N LYS A 110 25.43 -11.62 -0.54
CA LYS A 110 26.78 -11.35 -1.08
C LYS A 110 26.93 -9.89 -1.52
N ALA A 111 25.87 -9.29 -2.08
CA ALA A 111 25.78 -7.87 -2.40
C ALA A 111 25.50 -6.98 -1.18
N ARG A 112 25.52 -7.52 0.05
CA ARG A 112 25.27 -6.83 1.33
C ARG A 112 23.85 -6.24 1.44
N VAL A 113 22.89 -6.85 0.75
CA VAL A 113 21.47 -6.46 0.78
C VAL A 113 20.75 -7.27 1.85
N ARG A 114 19.89 -6.61 2.63
CA ARG A 114 19.00 -7.30 3.57
C ARG A 114 17.78 -7.85 2.84
N VAL A 115 17.24 -8.96 3.32
CA VAL A 115 16.12 -9.65 2.64
C VAL A 115 14.98 -9.86 3.61
N VAL A 116 13.76 -9.59 3.14
CA VAL A 116 12.50 -9.92 3.80
C VAL A 116 11.73 -10.84 2.86
N LEU A 117 11.24 -11.96 3.37
CA LEU A 117 10.52 -12.95 2.58
C LEU A 117 9.01 -12.88 2.83
N MET A 118 8.23 -13.06 1.78
CA MET A 118 6.80 -13.34 1.84
C MET A 118 6.61 -14.70 1.19
N THR A 119 5.84 -15.60 1.82
CA THR A 119 5.40 -16.81 1.11
C THR A 119 4.58 -16.40 -0.11
N PRO A 120 4.34 -17.28 -1.10
CA PRO A 120 3.27 -17.03 -2.07
C PRO A 120 1.96 -16.72 -1.34
N GLY A 121 1.09 -15.96 -2.00
CA GLY A 121 -0.26 -15.71 -1.50
C GLY A 121 -1.15 -16.94 -1.59
N PHE A 122 -2.44 -16.71 -1.77
CA PHE A 122 -3.44 -17.76 -1.93
C PHE A 122 -3.90 -17.87 -3.39
N ALA A 123 -4.50 -19.02 -3.71
CA ALA A 123 -5.30 -19.22 -4.91
C ALA A 123 -6.76 -19.44 -4.51
N ASP A 124 -7.67 -18.67 -5.08
CA ASP A 124 -9.10 -18.79 -4.80
C ASP A 124 -9.70 -19.91 -5.66
N VAL A 125 -9.78 -21.10 -5.06
CA VAL A 125 -10.33 -22.31 -5.71
C VAL A 125 -11.84 -22.25 -5.92
N VAL A 126 -12.57 -21.40 -5.20
CA VAL A 126 -14.04 -21.27 -5.33
C VAL A 126 -14.40 -20.56 -6.63
N VAL A 127 -13.62 -19.56 -7.03
CA VAL A 127 -13.85 -18.79 -8.27
C VAL A 127 -13.18 -19.42 -9.48
N ASN A 128 -12.18 -20.28 -9.27
CA ASN A 128 -11.46 -20.97 -10.34
C ASN A 128 -11.46 -22.50 -10.15
N PRO A 129 -12.44 -23.21 -10.77
CA PRO A 129 -12.58 -24.67 -10.64
C PRO A 129 -11.37 -25.48 -11.13
N ASN A 130 -10.54 -24.91 -12.03
CA ASN A 130 -9.32 -25.58 -12.47
C ASN A 130 -8.31 -25.70 -11.33
N LEU A 131 -8.25 -24.68 -10.46
CA LEU A 131 -7.40 -24.67 -9.27
C LEU A 131 -7.92 -25.61 -8.19
N GLU A 132 -9.24 -25.74 -8.06
CA GLU A 132 -9.87 -26.73 -7.18
C GLU A 132 -9.55 -28.16 -7.62
N ARG A 133 -9.72 -28.46 -8.91
CA ARG A 133 -9.52 -29.81 -9.47
C ARG A 133 -8.12 -30.38 -9.19
N VAL A 134 -7.12 -29.51 -9.15
CA VAL A 134 -5.72 -29.88 -8.88
C VAL A 134 -5.29 -29.57 -7.44
N ASP A 135 -6.17 -28.98 -6.63
CA ASP A 135 -5.92 -28.52 -5.26
C ASP A 135 -4.65 -27.65 -5.16
N TYR A 136 -4.51 -26.69 -6.08
CA TYR A 136 -3.27 -25.91 -6.17
C TYR A 136 -3.01 -25.09 -4.91
N ASN A 137 -4.07 -24.56 -4.29
CA ASN A 137 -3.93 -23.74 -3.10
C ASN A 137 -3.34 -24.56 -1.92
N ARG A 138 -3.96 -25.69 -1.56
CA ARG A 138 -3.55 -26.46 -0.37
C ARG A 138 -2.40 -27.43 -0.62
N ARG A 139 -2.28 -27.98 -1.82
CA ARG A 139 -1.25 -28.97 -2.16
C ARG A 139 -0.14 -28.43 -3.04
N GLY A 140 -0.34 -27.27 -3.64
CA GLY A 140 0.68 -26.54 -4.40
C GLY A 140 1.33 -25.43 -3.59
N LEU A 141 0.62 -24.32 -3.43
CA LEU A 141 1.13 -23.09 -2.82
C LEU A 141 1.56 -23.29 -1.37
N ARG A 142 0.83 -24.08 -0.55
CA ARG A 142 1.27 -24.44 0.82
C ARG A 142 2.64 -25.12 0.83
N VAL A 143 2.92 -26.04 -0.09
CA VAL A 143 4.22 -26.73 -0.17
C VAL A 143 5.33 -25.72 -0.48
N LEU A 144 5.09 -24.78 -1.39
CA LEU A 144 6.05 -23.74 -1.71
C LEU A 144 6.21 -22.73 -0.56
N ALA A 145 5.12 -22.35 0.12
CA ALA A 145 5.14 -21.54 1.33
C ALA A 145 6.00 -22.18 2.43
N ASP A 146 5.90 -23.50 2.65
CA ASP A 146 6.74 -24.23 3.59
C ASP A 146 8.22 -24.15 3.23
N ARG A 147 8.57 -24.16 1.93
CA ARG A 147 9.96 -23.95 1.49
C ARG A 147 10.45 -22.54 1.81
N VAL A 148 9.62 -21.52 1.60
CA VAL A 148 9.95 -20.12 1.95
C VAL A 148 10.17 -19.99 3.46
N LEU A 149 9.26 -20.53 4.29
CA LEU A 149 9.37 -20.47 5.75
C LEU A 149 10.60 -21.24 6.26
N ALA A 150 10.88 -22.41 5.71
CA ALA A 150 12.06 -23.19 6.06
C ALA A 150 13.36 -22.45 5.71
N LEU A 151 13.41 -21.78 4.55
CA LEU A 151 14.53 -20.91 4.17
C LEU A 151 14.65 -19.73 5.14
N ALA A 152 13.55 -19.02 5.42
CA ALA A 152 13.55 -17.88 6.34
C ALA A 152 14.09 -18.27 7.72
N LYS A 153 13.64 -19.40 8.27
CA LYS A 153 14.11 -19.93 9.56
C LYS A 153 15.60 -20.26 9.52
N ARG A 154 16.07 -20.97 8.48
CA ARG A 154 17.49 -21.35 8.33
C ARG A 154 18.39 -20.13 8.21
N GLU A 155 17.97 -19.15 7.42
CA GLU A 155 18.73 -17.94 7.10
C GLU A 155 18.52 -16.79 8.09
N LYS A 156 17.66 -16.99 9.10
CA LYS A 156 17.22 -16.02 10.11
C LYS A 156 16.70 -14.72 9.48
N LEU A 157 15.90 -14.85 8.42
CA LEU A 157 15.30 -13.73 7.70
C LEU A 157 13.92 -13.41 8.27
N PRO A 158 13.53 -12.12 8.33
CA PRO A 158 12.15 -11.74 8.57
C PRO A 158 11.26 -12.34 7.47
N CYS A 159 10.13 -12.91 7.88
CA CYS A 159 9.19 -13.52 6.94
C CYS A 159 7.76 -13.45 7.47
N VAL A 160 6.80 -13.32 6.54
CA VAL A 160 5.37 -13.50 6.80
C VAL A 160 4.85 -14.70 6.02
N ASP A 161 4.07 -15.54 6.70
CA ASP A 161 3.24 -16.56 6.04
C ASP A 161 2.00 -15.87 5.44
N LEU A 162 2.22 -15.29 4.27
CA LEU A 162 1.17 -14.63 3.49
C LEU A 162 0.10 -15.63 3.05
N HIS A 163 0.49 -16.88 2.78
CA HIS A 163 -0.42 -17.93 2.32
C HIS A 163 -1.49 -18.18 3.38
N GLU A 164 -1.07 -18.42 4.63
CA GLU A 164 -1.99 -18.62 5.75
C GLU A 164 -2.85 -17.38 5.99
N LEU A 165 -2.22 -16.20 6.09
CA LEU A 165 -2.89 -14.93 6.35
C LEU A 165 -4.01 -14.65 5.32
N MET A 166 -3.73 -14.80 4.02
CA MET A 166 -4.71 -14.54 2.97
C MET A 166 -5.84 -15.56 2.98
N ASN A 167 -5.54 -16.85 3.17
CA ASN A 167 -6.57 -17.90 3.26
C ASN A 167 -7.51 -17.68 4.44
N GLU A 168 -6.98 -17.33 5.62
CA GLU A 168 -7.80 -17.03 6.79
C GLU A 168 -8.72 -15.83 6.57
N VAL A 169 -8.19 -14.74 6.01
CA VAL A 169 -8.97 -13.54 5.73
C VAL A 169 -10.06 -13.81 4.69
N ASP A 170 -9.73 -14.53 3.62
CA ASP A 170 -10.69 -14.91 2.58
C ASP A 170 -11.82 -15.79 3.15
N ALA A 171 -11.48 -16.79 3.97
CA ALA A 171 -12.45 -17.67 4.61
C ALA A 171 -13.38 -16.90 5.57
N ARG A 172 -12.82 -16.00 6.41
CA ARG A 172 -13.63 -15.12 7.27
C ARG A 172 -14.56 -14.24 6.46
N ALA A 173 -14.08 -13.64 5.38
CA ALA A 173 -14.87 -12.77 4.53
C ALA A 173 -16.00 -13.52 3.82
N LYS A 174 -15.72 -14.69 3.22
CA LYS A 174 -16.72 -15.56 2.58
C LYS A 174 -17.79 -16.06 3.54
N SER A 175 -17.44 -16.29 4.81
CA SER A 175 -18.43 -16.66 5.84
C SER A 175 -19.42 -15.55 6.18
N SER A 176 -19.05 -14.28 5.93
CA SER A 176 -19.85 -13.10 6.28
C SER A 176 -20.52 -12.45 5.08
N VAL A 177 -19.90 -12.56 3.89
CA VAL A 177 -20.35 -11.92 2.65
C VAL A 177 -20.38 -12.98 1.55
N SER A 178 -21.59 -13.35 1.13
CA SER A 178 -21.78 -14.30 0.03
C SER A 178 -21.15 -13.78 -1.26
N GLY A 179 -20.43 -14.65 -1.98
CA GLY A 179 -19.75 -14.30 -3.23
C GLY A 179 -18.50 -13.44 -3.04
N PHE A 180 -18.03 -13.22 -1.81
CA PHE A 180 -16.77 -12.51 -1.59
C PHE A 180 -15.61 -13.29 -2.21
N THR A 181 -14.73 -12.57 -2.90
CA THR A 181 -13.41 -13.05 -3.32
C THR A 181 -12.42 -11.88 -3.29
N MET A 182 -11.17 -12.16 -2.95
CA MET A 182 -10.09 -11.19 -3.11
C MET A 182 -9.41 -11.27 -4.48
N ALA A 183 -9.69 -12.27 -5.32
CA ALA A 183 -9.02 -12.49 -6.60
C ALA A 183 -10.01 -13.06 -7.62
N ALA A 184 -10.59 -12.21 -8.48
CA ALA A 184 -11.67 -12.60 -9.38
C ALA A 184 -11.31 -13.72 -10.38
N ASP A 185 -10.04 -13.85 -10.75
CA ASP A 185 -9.54 -14.90 -11.65
C ASP A 185 -8.97 -16.14 -10.90
N GLY A 186 -9.00 -16.11 -9.57
CA GLY A 186 -8.44 -17.14 -8.70
C GLY A 186 -6.95 -16.99 -8.39
N PHE A 187 -6.24 -16.04 -9.00
CA PHE A 187 -4.79 -15.87 -8.86
C PHE A 187 -4.37 -14.49 -8.40
N HIS A 188 -4.88 -13.45 -9.07
CA HIS A 188 -4.40 -12.08 -8.93
C HIS A 188 -5.28 -11.34 -7.93
N PRO A 189 -4.77 -11.02 -6.73
CA PRO A 189 -5.53 -10.25 -5.78
C PRO A 189 -5.91 -8.88 -6.37
N GLU A 190 -7.12 -8.44 -6.04
CA GLU A 190 -7.64 -7.11 -6.25
C GLU A 190 -7.22 -6.19 -5.08
N PRO A 191 -7.56 -4.88 -5.08
CA PRO A 191 -7.15 -3.96 -4.02
C PRO A 191 -7.40 -4.46 -2.58
N ALA A 192 -8.49 -5.22 -2.36
CA ALA A 192 -8.78 -5.86 -1.08
C ALA A 192 -7.72 -6.89 -0.65
N GLY A 193 -7.32 -7.79 -1.54
CA GLY A 193 -6.27 -8.78 -1.24
C GLY A 193 -4.88 -8.16 -1.14
N HIS A 194 -4.59 -7.13 -1.95
CA HIS A 194 -3.36 -6.36 -1.83
C HIS A 194 -3.23 -5.63 -0.48
N LEU A 195 -4.33 -5.23 0.14
CA LEU A 195 -4.32 -4.66 1.49
C LEU A 195 -3.93 -5.70 2.55
N VAL A 196 -4.34 -6.96 2.38
CA VAL A 196 -3.89 -8.08 3.22
C VAL A 196 -2.38 -8.32 3.04
N MET A 197 -1.90 -8.28 1.79
CA MET A 197 -0.47 -8.40 1.48
C MET A 197 0.35 -7.26 2.10
N ALA A 198 -0.13 -6.02 1.99
CA ALA A 198 0.51 -4.85 2.58
C ALA A 198 0.59 -4.97 4.10
N TYR A 199 -0.50 -5.39 4.75
CA TYR A 199 -0.52 -5.68 6.19
C TYR A 199 0.53 -6.73 6.57
N GLY A 200 0.57 -7.86 5.88
CA GLY A 200 1.56 -8.92 6.14
C GLY A 200 3.01 -8.43 5.96
N LEU A 201 3.27 -7.61 4.93
CA LEU A 201 4.60 -7.05 4.72
C LEU A 201 4.99 -6.04 5.80
N LEU A 202 4.07 -5.18 6.26
CA LEU A 202 4.34 -4.27 7.39
C LEU A 202 4.70 -5.05 8.66
N GLN A 203 4.04 -6.18 8.91
CA GLN A 203 4.41 -7.08 10.01
C GLN A 203 5.80 -7.70 9.82
N ALA A 204 6.12 -8.22 8.62
CA ALA A 204 7.44 -8.79 8.32
C ALA A 204 8.57 -7.75 8.43
N LEU A 205 8.28 -6.48 8.12
CA LEU A 205 9.18 -5.35 8.32
C LEU A 205 9.35 -4.95 9.79
N GLY A 206 8.61 -5.57 10.71
CA GLY A 206 8.66 -5.25 12.14
C GLY A 206 8.12 -3.86 12.45
N VAL A 207 7.19 -3.35 11.62
CA VAL A 207 6.56 -2.06 11.86
C VAL A 207 5.77 -2.13 13.18
N PRO A 208 6.06 -1.27 14.17
CA PRO A 208 5.29 -1.22 15.40
C PRO A 208 3.83 -0.81 15.13
N PRO A 209 2.89 -1.31 15.94
CA PRO A 209 1.53 -0.78 15.89
C PRO A 209 1.50 0.74 16.11
N TRP A 210 0.64 1.42 15.37
CA TRP A 210 0.41 2.86 15.45
C TRP A 210 -1.05 3.10 15.84
N ARG A 211 -1.27 3.53 17.09
CA ARG A 211 -2.59 3.75 17.69
C ARG A 211 -2.58 5.10 18.40
N ARG A 212 -3.59 5.93 18.14
CA ARG A 212 -3.77 7.22 18.81
C ARG A 212 -5.07 7.19 19.57
N GLU A 213 -5.02 7.47 20.86
CA GLU A 213 -6.23 7.69 21.67
C GLU A 213 -6.28 9.16 22.08
N ILE A 214 -7.41 9.79 21.74
CA ILE A 214 -7.73 11.17 22.04
C ILE A 214 -8.86 11.12 23.06
N VAL A 215 -8.62 11.63 24.27
CA VAL A 215 -9.63 11.68 25.33
C VAL A 215 -9.96 13.12 25.65
N VAL A 216 -11.23 13.49 25.53
CA VAL A 216 -11.77 14.82 25.78
C VAL A 216 -12.82 14.75 26.89
N ASP A 217 -12.74 15.67 27.84
CA ASP A 217 -13.79 15.96 28.81
C ASP A 217 -14.41 17.31 28.42
N ALA A 218 -15.63 17.27 27.90
CA ALA A 218 -16.32 18.43 27.37
C ALA A 218 -16.72 19.42 28.49
N HIS A 219 -17.14 18.93 29.67
CA HIS A 219 -17.47 19.79 30.80
C HIS A 219 -16.24 20.53 31.35
N ARG A 220 -15.11 19.82 31.49
CA ARG A 220 -13.87 20.39 32.03
C ARG A 220 -13.04 21.14 30.99
N ARG A 221 -13.37 21.00 29.70
CA ARG A 221 -12.63 21.57 28.56
C ARG A 221 -11.17 21.12 28.56
N THR A 222 -10.93 19.87 28.92
CA THR A 222 -9.59 19.28 28.96
C THR A 222 -9.48 18.13 27.97
N GLY A 223 -8.34 18.03 27.29
CA GLY A 223 -8.08 16.99 26.30
C GLY A 223 -6.66 16.46 26.44
N LYS A 224 -6.48 15.16 26.14
CA LYS A 224 -5.17 14.53 26.07
C LYS A 224 -5.10 13.64 24.84
N CYS A 225 -3.94 13.62 24.20
CA CYS A 225 -3.57 12.68 23.15
C CYS A 225 -2.18 12.17 23.51
N ALA A 226 -1.99 10.86 23.55
CA ALA A 226 -0.72 10.26 24.03
C ALA A 226 0.51 10.76 23.27
N ASP A 227 0.35 11.03 21.96
CA ASP A 227 1.42 11.45 21.04
C ASP A 227 0.98 12.66 20.20
N GLY A 228 0.20 13.57 20.78
CA GLY A 228 -0.33 14.71 20.05
C GLY A 228 -0.72 15.87 20.97
N LYS A 229 -1.11 16.99 20.36
CA LYS A 229 -1.64 18.14 21.11
C LYS A 229 -3.13 18.26 20.89
N VAL A 230 -3.89 18.48 21.96
CA VAL A 230 -5.33 18.72 21.90
C VAL A 230 -5.62 20.13 22.34
N ARG A 231 -6.33 20.89 21.51
CA ARG A 231 -6.90 22.19 21.85
C ARG A 231 -8.42 22.07 21.82
N ILE A 232 -9.07 22.61 22.84
CA ILE A 232 -10.52 22.58 22.98
C ILE A 232 -11.03 24.00 23.06
N GLU A 233 -12.02 24.30 22.24
CA GLU A 233 -12.78 25.54 22.29
C GLU A 233 -14.26 25.18 22.46
N GLN A 234 -14.99 25.88 23.30
CA GLN A 234 -16.42 25.65 23.52
C GLN A 234 -17.14 26.99 23.49
N ASP A 235 -18.24 27.04 22.77
CA ASP A 235 -19.18 28.17 22.77
C ASP A 235 -20.59 27.66 23.15
N GLU A 236 -21.59 28.50 22.96
CA GLU A 236 -22.98 28.21 23.33
C GLU A 236 -23.58 27.04 22.53
N ASP A 237 -23.08 26.78 21.32
CA ASP A 237 -23.67 25.82 20.39
C ASP A 237 -22.94 24.47 20.35
N GLY A 238 -21.70 24.40 20.86
CA GLY A 238 -20.94 23.15 20.83
C GLY A 238 -19.47 23.23 21.24
N ILE A 239 -18.74 22.16 20.94
CA ILE A 239 -17.33 21.96 21.28
C ILE A 239 -16.49 21.73 20.02
N THR A 240 -15.42 22.51 19.86
CA THR A 240 -14.36 22.29 18.87
C THR A 240 -13.21 21.55 19.51
N ILE A 241 -12.76 20.49 18.85
CA ILE A 241 -11.61 19.69 19.23
C ILE A 241 -10.61 19.76 18.08
N GLU A 242 -9.48 20.40 18.31
CA GLU A 242 -8.33 20.38 17.41
C GLU A 242 -7.28 19.42 17.96
N VAL A 243 -6.82 18.48 17.12
CA VAL A 243 -5.82 17.47 17.49
C VAL A 243 -4.68 17.50 16.49
N GLU A 244 -3.49 17.90 16.92
CA GLU A 244 -2.27 17.72 16.14
C GLU A 244 -1.72 16.31 16.36
N LEU A 245 -1.79 15.46 15.32
CA LEU A 245 -1.18 14.13 15.31
C LEU A 245 0.34 14.22 15.08
N ASP A 246 1.10 13.26 15.59
CA ASP A 246 2.52 13.14 15.29
C ASP A 246 2.80 12.68 13.85
N GLN A 247 1.88 11.96 13.21
CA GLN A 247 2.02 11.41 11.86
C GLN A 247 0.72 11.58 11.06
N LEU A 248 0.83 11.63 9.72
CA LEU A 248 -0.35 11.71 8.85
C LEU A 248 -1.20 10.44 9.00
N PRO A 249 -2.54 10.47 8.95
CA PRO A 249 -3.36 9.25 8.92
C PRO A 249 -3.03 8.37 7.70
N PHE A 250 -3.32 7.06 7.79
CA PHE A 250 -3.12 6.15 6.65
C PHE A 250 -4.35 6.17 5.75
N TYR A 251 -4.15 6.41 4.44
CA TYR A 251 -5.23 6.40 3.46
C TYR A 251 -5.35 5.01 2.82
N ILE A 252 -6.57 4.47 2.87
CA ILE A 252 -6.94 3.19 2.25
C ILE A 252 -7.99 3.46 1.17
N GLU A 253 -7.75 2.95 -0.03
CA GLU A 253 -8.63 3.14 -1.19
C GLU A 253 -9.99 2.48 -0.98
N PRO A 254 -11.09 3.05 -1.53
CA PRO A 254 -12.43 2.49 -1.40
C PRO A 254 -12.52 1.00 -1.70
N ASP A 255 -11.94 0.54 -2.82
CA ASP A 255 -12.05 -0.85 -3.29
C ASP A 255 -11.29 -1.84 -2.40
N ALA A 256 -10.34 -1.35 -1.61
CA ALA A 256 -9.59 -2.16 -0.65
C ALA A 256 -10.32 -2.32 0.70
N ARG A 257 -11.23 -1.39 1.06
CA ARG A 257 -11.84 -1.34 2.39
C ARG A 257 -12.75 -2.52 2.71
N ARG A 258 -13.26 -3.22 1.70
CA ARG A 258 -14.16 -4.37 1.88
C ARG A 258 -13.57 -5.53 2.70
N VAL A 259 -12.24 -5.60 2.82
CA VAL A 259 -11.56 -6.63 3.62
C VAL A 259 -11.35 -6.23 5.09
N LEU A 260 -11.49 -4.94 5.43
CA LEU A 260 -11.17 -4.41 6.77
C LEU A 260 -11.94 -5.06 7.93
N PRO A 261 -13.22 -5.47 7.78
CA PRO A 261 -13.90 -6.20 8.85
C PRO A 261 -13.24 -7.55 9.22
N HIS A 262 -12.39 -8.09 8.34
CA HIS A 262 -11.77 -9.40 8.46
C HIS A 262 -10.24 -9.33 8.63
N LEU A 263 -9.70 -8.11 8.70
CA LEU A 263 -8.27 -7.79 8.78
C LEU A 263 -8.04 -6.71 9.85
N PRO A 264 -7.26 -6.95 10.93
CA PRO A 264 -7.07 -5.99 12.02
C PRO A 264 -6.12 -4.83 11.67
N LEU A 265 -6.06 -4.42 10.40
CA LEU A 265 -5.16 -3.37 9.92
C LEU A 265 -5.44 -2.03 10.58
N ILE A 266 -6.72 -1.65 10.76
CA ILE A 266 -7.06 -0.39 11.43
C ILE A 266 -6.53 -0.41 12.85
N GLU A 267 -6.81 -1.47 13.60
CA GLU A 267 -6.37 -1.60 14.98
C GLU A 267 -4.85 -1.54 15.09
N ASP A 268 -4.13 -2.23 14.20
CA ASP A 268 -2.68 -2.30 14.31
C ASP A 268 -1.97 -1.08 13.75
N PHE A 269 -2.44 -0.48 12.66
CA PHE A 269 -1.63 0.45 11.88
C PHE A 269 -2.29 1.80 11.59
N ALA A 270 -3.59 1.97 11.83
CA ALA A 270 -4.31 3.18 11.44
C ALA A 270 -5.32 3.70 12.47
N SER A 271 -5.26 3.23 13.72
CA SER A 271 -6.27 3.58 14.74
C SER A 271 -6.06 4.99 15.29
N ILE A 272 -7.14 5.77 15.26
CA ILE A 272 -7.26 7.12 15.80
C ILE A 272 -8.60 7.18 16.55
N ARG A 273 -8.60 6.71 17.80
CA ARG A 273 -9.80 6.63 18.62
C ARG A 273 -10.06 7.95 19.35
N LEU A 274 -11.26 8.52 19.17
CA LEU A 274 -11.73 9.70 19.89
C LEU A 274 -12.77 9.30 20.93
N VAL A 275 -12.46 9.59 22.20
CA VAL A 275 -13.37 9.44 23.34
C VAL A 275 -13.76 10.83 23.83
N VAL A 276 -15.06 11.15 23.84
CA VAL A 276 -15.57 12.42 24.40
C VAL A 276 -16.53 12.12 25.53
N ARG A 277 -16.21 12.61 26.73
CA ARG A 277 -17.01 12.47 27.95
C ARG A 277 -17.64 13.80 28.31
N GLY A 278 -18.74 13.77 29.06
CA GLY A 278 -19.41 14.98 29.51
C GLY A 278 -20.19 15.71 28.42
N LEU A 279 -20.59 15.00 27.37
CA LEU A 279 -21.65 15.47 26.47
C LEU A 279 -23.00 15.19 27.13
N ASP A 280 -23.92 16.14 27.04
CA ASP A 280 -25.31 15.91 27.45
C ASP A 280 -25.95 14.80 26.61
N GLY A 281 -26.90 14.08 27.20
CA GLY A 281 -27.55 12.93 26.55
C GLY A 281 -28.25 13.31 25.23
N GLY A 282 -28.34 12.33 24.32
CA GLY A 282 -28.99 12.48 23.01
C GLY A 282 -28.02 12.45 21.84
N ALA A 283 -28.53 12.83 20.66
CA ALA A 283 -27.80 12.79 19.40
C ALA A 283 -26.97 14.06 19.18
N TRP A 284 -25.72 13.86 18.77
CA TRP A 284 -24.74 14.88 18.48
C TRP A 284 -24.23 14.76 17.04
N GLN A 285 -23.95 15.90 16.42
CA GLN A 285 -23.37 15.96 15.08
C GLN A 285 -21.87 16.19 15.17
N VAL A 286 -21.08 15.31 14.54
CA VAL A 286 -19.68 15.57 14.21
C VAL A 286 -19.62 16.30 12.88
N ARG A 287 -18.95 17.44 12.86
CA ARG A 287 -18.62 18.16 11.63
C ARG A 287 -17.12 18.38 11.52
N SER A 288 -16.61 18.27 10.30
CA SER A 288 -15.28 18.72 9.93
C SER A 288 -15.28 19.08 8.46
N SER A 289 -15.28 20.38 8.15
CA SER A 289 -15.46 20.86 6.76
C SER A 289 -16.76 20.28 6.16
N GLY A 290 -16.69 19.70 4.95
CA GLY A 290 -17.80 19.00 4.29
C GLY A 290 -18.19 17.65 4.90
N PHE A 291 -17.45 17.11 5.87
CA PHE A 291 -17.80 15.86 6.55
C PHE A 291 -18.86 16.11 7.63
N ARG A 292 -19.90 15.27 7.66
CA ARG A 292 -20.95 15.26 8.67
C ARG A 292 -21.31 13.84 9.06
N ALA A 293 -21.37 13.57 10.37
CA ALA A 293 -21.92 12.34 10.92
C ALA A 293 -22.76 12.66 12.16
N GLU A 294 -23.72 11.80 12.48
CA GLU A 294 -24.52 11.88 13.71
C GLU A 294 -24.24 10.65 14.56
N ARG A 295 -24.06 10.84 15.88
CA ARG A 295 -23.77 9.80 16.87
C ARG A 295 -24.37 10.18 18.21
N ASP A 296 -24.71 9.20 19.03
CA ASP A 296 -25.20 9.48 20.37
C ASP A 296 -24.04 9.85 21.31
N ALA A 297 -24.32 10.64 22.34
CA ALA A 297 -23.33 10.96 23.39
C ALA A 297 -22.66 9.71 23.98
N ALA A 298 -23.42 8.60 24.09
CA ALA A 298 -22.92 7.31 24.54
C ALA A 298 -21.87 6.70 23.58
N ASP A 299 -22.01 6.89 22.26
CA ASP A 299 -21.03 6.42 21.27
C ASP A 299 -19.70 7.16 21.44
N PHE A 300 -19.74 8.48 21.66
CA PHE A 300 -18.53 9.25 21.93
C PHE A 300 -17.87 8.85 23.25
N ALA A 301 -18.65 8.59 24.29
CA ALA A 301 -18.13 8.11 25.56
C ALA A 301 -17.51 6.70 25.42
N GLY A 302 -18.07 5.86 24.54
CA GLY A 302 -17.57 4.54 24.15
C GLY A 302 -16.38 4.58 23.20
N GLY A 303 -16.11 5.72 22.56
CA GLY A 303 -14.99 5.96 21.66
C GLY A 303 -15.29 5.61 20.20
N ILE A 304 -15.05 6.57 19.31
CA ILE A 304 -15.24 6.43 17.86
C ILE A 304 -13.90 6.32 17.13
N GLU A 305 -13.84 5.52 16.06
CA GLU A 305 -12.63 5.33 15.26
C GLU A 305 -12.57 6.35 14.11
N LEU A 306 -11.82 7.44 14.30
CA LEU A 306 -11.67 8.51 13.32
C LEU A 306 -10.89 8.08 12.08
N GLY A 307 -10.01 7.08 12.19
CA GLY A 307 -9.22 6.55 11.08
C GLY A 307 -10.06 5.91 9.96
N THR A 308 -11.34 5.66 10.22
CA THR A 308 -12.30 5.12 9.24
C THR A 308 -13.29 6.16 8.69
N LEU A 309 -13.11 7.44 9.03
CA LEU A 309 -13.88 8.54 8.45
C LEU A 309 -13.32 8.88 7.06
N TRP A 310 -13.61 8.04 6.09
CA TRP A 310 -12.93 8.05 4.79
C TRP A 310 -13.07 9.32 3.96
N ASP A 311 -14.15 10.07 4.16
CA ASP A 311 -14.42 11.35 3.48
C ASP A 311 -13.88 12.56 4.25
N HIS A 312 -13.18 12.32 5.38
CA HIS A 312 -12.67 13.37 6.24
C HIS A 312 -11.49 14.11 5.57
N PRO A 313 -11.47 15.47 5.60
CA PRO A 313 -10.42 16.26 4.96
C PRO A 313 -8.99 15.95 5.40
N SER A 314 -8.81 15.46 6.63
CA SER A 314 -7.49 15.06 7.14
C SER A 314 -6.82 13.96 6.34
N LEU A 315 -7.58 13.15 5.61
CA LEU A 315 -7.06 12.12 4.73
C LEU A 315 -6.57 12.68 3.39
N ARG A 316 -6.91 13.93 3.01
CA ARG A 316 -6.54 14.52 1.70
C ARG A 316 -5.04 14.59 1.46
N ALA A 317 -4.26 14.86 2.51
CA ALA A 317 -2.80 14.87 2.41
C ALA A 317 -2.27 13.45 2.12
N ALA A 318 -2.73 12.44 2.88
CA ALA A 318 -2.35 11.05 2.67
C ALA A 318 -2.84 10.50 1.32
N GLN A 319 -4.03 10.89 0.87
CA GLN A 319 -4.56 10.57 -0.46
C GLN A 319 -3.72 11.21 -1.58
N SER A 320 -3.29 12.46 -1.41
CA SER A 320 -2.41 13.12 -2.39
C SER A 320 -1.05 12.45 -2.46
N LEU A 321 -0.49 12.08 -1.30
CA LEU A 321 0.73 11.27 -1.23
C LEU A 321 0.54 9.92 -1.91
N ARG A 322 -0.60 9.26 -1.74
CA ARG A 322 -0.88 8.00 -2.44
C ARG A 322 -0.89 8.17 -3.96
N ARG A 323 -1.62 9.16 -4.48
CA ARG A 323 -1.64 9.47 -5.92
C ARG A 323 -0.23 9.76 -6.45
N PHE A 324 0.59 10.43 -5.65
CA PHE A 324 1.99 10.69 -5.97
C PHE A 324 2.80 9.40 -6.06
N VAL A 325 2.70 8.51 -5.07
CA VAL A 325 3.35 7.19 -5.07
C VAL A 325 2.95 6.40 -6.32
N ASP A 326 1.66 6.36 -6.65
CA ASP A 326 1.18 5.64 -7.84
C ASP A 326 1.73 6.23 -9.14
N ALA A 327 1.80 7.57 -9.24
CA ALA A 327 2.38 8.23 -10.41
C ALA A 327 3.89 7.98 -10.54
N LYS A 328 4.63 7.99 -9.42
CA LYS A 328 6.06 7.68 -9.38
C LYS A 328 6.32 6.24 -9.82
N ALA A 329 5.58 5.27 -9.27
CA ALA A 329 5.74 3.86 -9.57
C ALA A 329 5.50 3.58 -11.07
N ARG A 330 4.43 4.16 -11.65
CA ARG A 330 4.18 4.10 -13.10
C ARG A 330 5.30 4.73 -13.92
N ALA A 331 5.79 5.90 -13.53
CA ALA A 331 6.85 6.57 -14.27
C ALA A 331 8.17 5.76 -14.26
N PHE A 332 8.53 5.17 -13.11
CA PHE A 332 9.65 4.23 -13.05
C PHE A 332 9.42 3.02 -13.95
N PHE A 333 8.23 2.40 -13.87
CA PHE A 333 7.88 1.25 -14.71
C PHE A 333 8.04 1.55 -16.20
N GLN A 334 7.56 2.70 -16.68
CA GLN A 334 7.73 3.11 -18.09
C GLN A 334 9.22 3.23 -18.47
N CYS A 335 10.04 3.83 -17.61
CA CYS A 335 11.48 3.96 -17.88
C CYS A 335 12.22 2.60 -17.84
N TRP A 336 11.90 1.75 -16.87
CA TRP A 336 12.57 0.47 -16.67
C TRP A 336 12.06 -0.61 -17.62
N ARG A 337 10.74 -0.82 -17.67
CA ARG A 337 10.14 -1.91 -18.44
C ARG A 337 10.01 -1.56 -19.91
N GLU A 338 9.32 -0.47 -20.20
CA GLU A 338 8.93 -0.15 -21.57
C GLU A 338 10.11 0.42 -22.36
N ILE A 339 10.86 1.36 -21.79
CA ILE A 339 11.95 2.02 -22.52
C ILE A 339 13.27 1.26 -22.37
N ALA A 340 13.65 0.86 -21.15
CA ALA A 340 14.95 0.22 -20.96
C ALA A 340 15.01 -1.22 -21.50
N LEU A 341 13.88 -1.93 -21.53
CA LEU A 341 13.81 -3.36 -21.90
C LEU A 341 12.87 -3.63 -23.09
N ASP A 342 12.29 -2.60 -23.70
CA ASP A 342 11.33 -2.71 -24.82
C ASP A 342 10.11 -3.60 -24.47
N GLY A 343 9.70 -3.61 -23.20
CA GLY A 343 8.62 -4.46 -22.70
C GLY A 343 8.94 -5.97 -22.65
N THR A 344 10.14 -6.39 -23.09
CA THR A 344 10.51 -7.81 -23.17
C THR A 344 11.48 -8.22 -22.06
N ASP A 345 11.44 -9.50 -21.67
CA ASP A 345 12.41 -10.04 -20.70
C ASP A 345 13.77 -10.41 -21.36
N GLY A 346 13.92 -10.13 -22.66
CA GLY A 346 15.09 -10.49 -23.45
C GLY A 346 16.33 -9.65 -23.13
N ALA A 347 17.52 -10.26 -23.22
CA ALA A 347 18.81 -9.58 -23.07
C ALA A 347 19.21 -8.68 -24.25
N TRP A 348 18.38 -8.58 -25.29
CA TRP A 348 18.77 -8.01 -26.58
C TRP A 348 18.61 -6.49 -26.64
N PHE A 349 17.78 -5.90 -25.78
CA PHE A 349 17.61 -4.45 -25.70
C PHE A 349 17.75 -3.98 -24.24
N GLU A 350 18.91 -3.43 -23.88
CA GLU A 350 19.17 -2.79 -22.59
C GLU A 350 19.53 -1.31 -22.80
N ASN A 351 18.55 -0.40 -22.73
CA ASN A 351 18.84 1.02 -22.63
C ASN A 351 19.17 1.41 -21.18
N ARG A 352 20.44 1.25 -20.79
CA ARG A 352 20.92 1.59 -19.44
C ARG A 352 20.75 3.08 -19.08
N ALA A 353 20.63 3.97 -20.07
CA ALA A 353 20.38 5.38 -19.79
C ALA A 353 18.94 5.57 -19.27
N ALA A 354 17.95 4.96 -19.91
CA ALA A 354 16.55 4.98 -19.46
C ALA A 354 16.38 4.41 -18.05
N LEU A 355 17.04 3.28 -17.74
CA LEU A 355 17.03 2.72 -16.38
C LEU A 355 17.64 3.68 -15.34
N ARG A 356 18.77 4.32 -15.67
CA ARG A 356 19.39 5.33 -14.79
C ARG A 356 18.50 6.54 -14.59
N ILE A 357 17.83 7.01 -15.65
CA ILE A 357 16.88 8.14 -15.59
C ILE A 357 15.71 7.77 -14.70
N GLY A 358 15.06 6.62 -14.94
CA GLY A 358 13.95 6.14 -14.13
C GLY A 358 14.32 6.02 -12.65
N THR A 359 15.48 5.43 -12.35
CA THR A 359 15.96 5.29 -10.96
C THR A 359 16.21 6.64 -10.30
N ARG A 360 16.87 7.58 -11.00
CA ARG A 360 17.15 8.93 -10.47
C ARG A 360 15.87 9.74 -10.29
N MET A 361 14.93 9.63 -11.23
CA MET A 361 13.62 10.28 -11.15
C MET A 361 12.83 9.75 -9.96
N ALA A 362 12.74 8.43 -9.78
CA ALA A 362 12.05 7.84 -8.63
C ALA A 362 12.66 8.30 -7.30
N ALA A 363 13.99 8.26 -7.17
CA ALA A 363 14.69 8.75 -5.99
C ALA A 363 14.48 10.26 -5.75
N ALA A 364 14.53 11.08 -6.80
CA ALA A 364 14.29 12.52 -6.70
C ALA A 364 12.86 12.80 -6.25
N LEU A 365 11.87 12.11 -6.82
CA LEU A 365 10.47 12.20 -6.42
C LEU A 365 10.27 11.77 -4.96
N ASP A 366 10.93 10.69 -4.51
CA ASP A 366 10.91 10.28 -3.10
C ASP A 366 11.49 11.37 -2.18
N GLY A 367 12.58 12.03 -2.59
CA GLY A 367 13.15 13.18 -1.88
C GLY A 367 12.23 14.41 -1.82
N GLN A 368 11.29 14.58 -2.78
CA GLN A 368 10.32 15.68 -2.80
C GLN A 368 9.08 15.43 -1.91
N ARG A 369 9.05 14.37 -1.11
CA ARG A 369 7.97 14.14 -0.13
C ARG A 369 8.03 15.09 1.07
N GLY A 370 9.20 15.66 1.36
CA GLY A 370 9.43 16.55 2.50
C GLY A 370 8.38 17.67 2.61
N PRO A 371 8.07 18.42 1.54
CA PRO A 371 6.97 19.39 1.55
C PRO A 371 5.59 18.80 1.86
N LEU A 372 5.23 17.59 1.42
CA LEU A 372 3.95 16.96 1.78
C LEU A 372 3.90 16.59 3.27
N GLN A 373 5.03 16.14 3.81
CA GLN A 373 5.18 15.70 5.20
C GLN A 373 5.37 16.87 6.20
N ALA A 374 5.87 18.01 5.71
CA ALA A 374 6.10 19.24 6.47
C ALA A 374 4.96 20.27 6.33
N ARG A 375 4.22 20.28 5.21
CA ARG A 375 3.08 21.19 4.97
C ARG A 375 1.72 20.55 5.23
N GLY A 376 1.63 19.22 5.30
CA GLY A 376 0.41 18.55 5.75
C GLY A 376 0.22 18.85 7.23
N ARG A 377 -0.62 19.85 7.56
CA ARG A 377 -1.09 20.04 8.93
C ARG A 377 -1.61 18.67 9.40
N ARG A 378 -0.94 18.09 10.39
CA ARG A 378 -1.34 16.83 11.05
C ARG A 378 -2.55 17.05 11.97
N THR A 379 -3.20 18.20 11.82
CA THR A 379 -4.29 18.69 12.65
C THR A 379 -5.62 18.13 12.15
N LEU A 380 -6.28 17.37 13.01
CA LEU A 380 -7.69 17.04 12.89
C LEU A 380 -8.49 18.15 13.59
N ARG A 381 -9.42 18.80 12.91
CA ARG A 381 -10.34 19.75 13.54
C ARG A 381 -11.75 19.19 13.47
N LEU A 382 -12.30 18.82 14.61
CA LEU A 382 -13.65 18.30 14.76
C LEU A 382 -14.49 19.31 15.52
N ARG A 383 -15.75 19.39 15.16
CA ARG A 383 -16.71 20.26 15.83
C ARG A 383 -17.96 19.45 16.13
N LEU A 384 -18.31 19.38 17.41
CA LEU A 384 -19.45 18.62 17.92
C LEU A 384 -20.53 19.58 18.38
N PHE A 385 -21.76 19.31 18.00
CA PHE A 385 -22.93 20.10 18.41
C PHE A 385 -24.10 19.17 18.72
N PRO A 386 -25.00 19.53 19.66
CA PRO A 386 -26.28 18.87 19.78
C PRO A 386 -27.04 18.91 18.44
N ARG A 387 -27.78 17.85 18.11
CA ARG A 387 -28.58 17.80 16.86
C ARG A 387 -29.56 18.98 16.74
N SER A 388 -30.03 19.53 17.86
CA SER A 388 -30.96 20.66 17.94
C SER A 388 -30.37 22.02 17.54
N SER A 389 -29.05 22.16 17.43
CA SER A 389 -28.39 23.44 17.14
C SER A 389 -28.44 23.81 15.65
N ALA A 390 -28.66 25.09 15.34
CA ALA A 390 -28.73 25.61 13.97
C ALA A 390 -27.38 25.44 13.26
N GLY A 391 -27.41 24.96 12.02
CA GLY A 391 -26.24 24.38 11.36
C GLY A 391 -25.15 25.38 10.96
N GLU A 392 -24.05 25.41 11.70
CA GLU A 392 -22.83 26.11 11.29
C GLU A 392 -21.88 25.16 10.50
N VAL A 393 -21.36 25.62 9.36
CA VAL A 393 -20.32 24.93 8.60
C VAL A 393 -18.97 25.47 9.04
N VAL A 394 -18.09 24.60 9.54
CA VAL A 394 -16.70 25.00 9.83
C VAL A 394 -15.99 25.18 8.50
N ALA A 395 -15.80 26.43 8.08
CA ALA A 395 -15.03 26.76 6.88
C ALA A 395 -13.54 26.45 7.12
N ASP A 396 -12.89 25.81 6.14
CA ASP A 396 -11.44 25.64 6.18
C ASP A 396 -10.74 26.91 5.72
N ALA A 397 -9.93 27.48 6.61
CA ALA A 397 -8.75 28.23 6.21
C ALA A 397 -7.55 27.25 6.21
N ASP A 398 -7.13 26.86 5.00
CA ASP A 398 -5.87 26.16 4.69
C ASP A 398 -5.82 24.62 4.82
N PHE A 399 -6.53 23.91 3.95
CA PHE A 399 -6.24 22.49 3.65
C PHE A 399 -6.15 22.22 2.13
N ILE A 400 -5.43 23.07 1.41
CA ILE A 400 -5.08 22.87 -0.01
C ILE A 400 -3.56 22.68 -0.10
N PRO A 401 -3.04 21.48 -0.44
CA PRO A 401 -1.67 21.38 -0.92
C PRO A 401 -1.58 22.16 -2.23
N ARG A 402 -0.58 23.05 -2.38
CA ARG A 402 -0.20 23.72 -3.64
C ARG A 402 0.35 22.74 -4.68
N TRP A 403 -0.36 21.65 -4.92
CA TRP A 403 -0.12 20.65 -5.96
C TRP A 403 -1.40 20.54 -6.79
N ALA A 404 -2.01 21.68 -7.12
CA ALA A 404 -2.60 21.79 -8.44
C ALA A 404 -1.39 21.78 -9.39
N LEU A 405 -1.17 20.67 -10.10
CA LEU A 405 -0.36 20.70 -11.31
C LEU A 405 -1.05 21.71 -12.24
N ALA A 406 -0.66 22.97 -12.15
CA ALA A 406 -0.95 23.96 -13.17
C ALA A 406 0.00 23.65 -14.33
N GLY A 407 -0.37 22.65 -15.13
CA GLY A 407 0.37 22.17 -16.29
C GLY A 407 -0.49 21.19 -17.09
N PRO A 408 -0.42 21.19 -18.42
CA PRO A 408 -1.39 20.51 -19.26
C PRO A 408 -1.08 19.02 -19.30
N LEU A 409 -1.67 18.25 -18.41
CA LEU A 409 -1.93 16.83 -18.66
C LEU A 409 -3.34 16.51 -18.14
N PRO A 410 -4.39 16.77 -18.95
CA PRO A 410 -5.54 15.90 -18.87
C PRO A 410 -5.01 14.47 -19.04
N ALA A 411 -5.31 13.58 -18.09
CA ALA A 411 -5.08 12.16 -18.32
C ALA A 411 -5.74 11.80 -19.66
N PRO A 412 -5.04 11.17 -20.63
CA PRO A 412 -5.68 10.77 -21.88
C PRO A 412 -6.75 9.70 -21.67
N TRP A 413 -6.83 9.13 -20.46
CA TRP A 413 -7.65 7.97 -20.14
C TRP A 413 -8.65 8.38 -19.06
N GLY A 414 -9.68 9.10 -19.49
CA GLY A 414 -10.91 9.22 -18.72
C GLY A 414 -11.54 7.84 -18.51
N ARG A 415 -12.26 7.67 -17.41
CA ARG A 415 -12.91 6.40 -16.99
C ARG A 415 -13.88 5.81 -18.02
N ASP A 416 -14.22 6.54 -19.09
CA ASP A 416 -15.20 6.13 -20.10
C ASP A 416 -14.59 5.42 -21.32
N ALA A 417 -13.27 5.18 -21.35
CA ALA A 417 -12.57 4.56 -22.49
C ALA A 417 -12.38 3.03 -22.39
N LEU A 418 -12.93 2.36 -21.37
CA LEU A 418 -12.76 0.92 -21.16
C LEU A 418 -13.86 0.03 -21.78
N ASP A 419 -14.90 0.62 -22.38
CA ASP A 419 -16.03 -0.14 -22.96
C ASP A 419 -16.10 -0.09 -24.49
N GLY A 420 -15.00 0.23 -25.18
CA GLY A 420 -14.96 0.21 -26.65
C GLY A 420 -13.66 -0.33 -27.18
N GLU A 421 -13.72 -1.41 -27.97
CA GLU A 421 -12.64 -1.79 -28.88
C GLU A 421 -12.24 -0.57 -29.73
N ALA A 422 -11.09 0.05 -29.44
CA ALA A 422 -10.60 1.20 -30.17
C ALA A 422 -9.11 1.08 -30.50
N GLY A 423 -8.82 0.25 -31.51
CA GLY A 423 -8.07 0.65 -32.72
C GLY A 423 -6.62 1.14 -32.65
N CYS A 424 -5.96 1.22 -31.49
CA CYS A 424 -4.56 1.69 -31.41
C CYS A 424 -3.51 0.58 -31.32
N SER A 425 -3.87 -0.67 -31.62
CA SER A 425 -2.95 -1.82 -31.66
C SER A 425 -2.28 -2.05 -33.03
N VAL A 426 -2.29 -1.06 -33.94
CA VAL A 426 -1.65 -1.20 -35.26
C VAL A 426 -0.34 -0.39 -35.30
N PRO A 427 0.83 -1.05 -35.49
CA PRO A 427 2.09 -0.36 -35.75
C PRO A 427 1.97 0.54 -36.99
N GLY A 428 2.25 1.85 -36.83
CA GLY A 428 2.22 2.83 -37.92
C GLY A 428 1.05 3.82 -37.92
N ALA A 429 0.17 3.80 -36.91
CA ALA A 429 -0.84 4.83 -36.76
C ALA A 429 -0.19 6.18 -36.40
N ALA A 430 -0.36 7.18 -37.27
CA ALA A 430 0.14 8.53 -37.04
C ALA A 430 -0.60 9.19 -35.87
N LEU A 431 0.15 9.78 -34.93
CA LEU A 431 -0.41 10.63 -33.89
C LEU A 431 -1.08 11.85 -34.53
N PRO A 432 -2.34 12.18 -34.20
CA PRO A 432 -2.96 13.39 -34.69
C PRO A 432 -2.26 14.63 -34.11
N GLY A 433 -1.89 15.57 -34.98
CA GLY A 433 -1.22 16.83 -34.63
C GLY A 433 0.18 16.96 -35.22
N ALA A 434 0.56 18.18 -35.61
CA ALA A 434 1.90 18.48 -36.11
C ALA A 434 2.85 18.68 -34.92
N TRP A 435 3.77 17.75 -34.72
CA TRP A 435 4.82 17.83 -33.70
C TRP A 435 6.13 18.25 -34.35
N GLN A 436 6.72 19.37 -33.92
CA GLN A 436 8.11 19.71 -34.24
C GLN A 436 9.00 19.27 -33.08
N ALA A 437 9.86 18.28 -33.33
CA ALA A 437 10.94 17.94 -32.43
C ALA A 437 11.97 19.08 -32.43
N ARG A 438 12.21 19.69 -31.26
CA ARG A 438 13.40 20.51 -31.04
C ARG A 438 14.33 19.73 -30.10
N ASP A 439 15.41 19.27 -30.70
CA ASP A 439 16.71 18.90 -30.13
C ASP A 439 16.69 18.07 -28.84
N ILE A 440 16.60 16.74 -29.02
CA ILE A 440 17.20 15.77 -28.11
C ILE A 440 18.53 15.36 -28.77
N ASP A 441 19.64 15.93 -28.31
CA ASP A 441 20.98 15.42 -28.65
C ASP A 441 21.12 14.01 -28.03
N ILE A 442 21.43 13.04 -28.89
CA ILE A 442 21.47 11.58 -28.62
C ILE A 442 22.73 11.19 -27.85
#